data_AF-A0A2E4LEM2-F1
#
_entry.id   AF-A0A2E4LEM2-F1
#
_cell.length_a   1.000
_cell.length_b   1.000
_cell.length_c   1.000
_cell.angle_alpha   90.00
_cell.angle_beta   90.00
_cell.angle_gamma   90.00
#
_symmetry.space_group_name_H-M   'P 1'
#
loop_
_entity.id
_entity.type
_entity.pdbx_description
1 polymer ?
#
loop_
_entity_poly.entity_id
_entity_poly.type
_entity_poly.pdbx_seq_one_letter_code
_entity_poly.pdbx_strand_id
1 'polypeptide(L)'
;MLSGQEGFLFFPDWFSTEEANLLLEEAALVYGLDRKEVVRETSGVARTAFAAHTYNEAFSRLGCHPRLIEPVVQILGEAVYMHQYKV
;
A
#
# COMPACT_ATOMS: atom_id res chain seq x y z
N MET A 1 -2.16 21.94 -13.05
CA MET A 1 -2.40 21.34 -11.72
C MET A 1 -3.83 20.82 -11.76
N LEU A 2 -4.03 19.50 -11.80
CA LEU A 2 -5.37 18.91 -11.93
C LEU A 2 -6.18 19.27 -10.67
N SER A 3 -7.23 20.06 -10.85
CA SER A 3 -8.17 20.41 -9.79
C SER A 3 -8.93 19.15 -9.37
N GLY A 4 -8.92 18.79 -8.08
CA GLY A 4 -9.54 17.58 -7.53
C GLY A 4 -11.08 17.55 -7.57
N GLN A 5 -11.70 17.95 -8.67
CA GLN A 5 -13.15 18.01 -8.85
C GLN A 5 -13.78 16.62 -9.09
N GLU A 6 -12.98 15.64 -9.51
CA GLU A 6 -13.45 14.29 -9.86
C GLU A 6 -13.36 13.30 -8.69
N GLY A 7 -12.91 13.74 -7.51
CA GLY A 7 -12.77 12.87 -6.32
C GLY A 7 -11.53 11.98 -6.32
N PHE A 8 -10.61 12.13 -7.28
CA PHE A 8 -9.31 11.47 -7.28
C PHE A 8 -8.20 12.38 -7.82
N LEU A 9 -6.95 12.06 -7.45
CA LEU A 9 -5.74 12.61 -8.05
C LEU A 9 -4.93 11.46 -8.62
N PHE A 10 -4.42 11.63 -9.84
CA PHE A 10 -3.62 10.63 -10.52
C PHE A 10 -2.17 11.08 -10.65
N PHE A 11 -1.25 10.25 -10.18
CA PHE A 11 0.18 10.51 -10.18
C PHE A 11 0.89 9.41 -10.97
N PRO A 12 1.13 9.60 -12.28
CA PRO A 12 1.89 8.64 -13.07
C PRO A 12 3.35 8.59 -12.58
N ASP A 13 3.97 7.41 -12.70
CA ASP A 13 5.40 7.20 -12.41
C ASP A 13 5.84 7.67 -11.01
N TRP A 14 4.93 7.55 -10.04
CA TRP A 14 5.15 7.97 -8.64
C TRP A 14 6.25 7.17 -7.94
N PHE A 15 6.44 5.93 -8.41
CA PHE A 15 7.55 5.05 -8.08
C PHE A 15 8.18 4.56 -9.39
N SER A 16 9.48 4.35 -9.36
CA SER A 16 10.24 3.74 -10.44
C SER A 16 9.80 2.30 -10.72
N THR A 17 10.15 1.79 -11.90
CA THR A 17 9.91 0.39 -12.26
C THR A 17 10.59 -0.57 -11.27
N GLU A 18 11.78 -0.23 -10.80
CA GLU A 18 12.55 -1.02 -9.83
C GLU A 18 11.84 -1.06 -8.47
N GLU A 19 11.37 0.09 -7.97
CA GLU A 19 10.59 0.17 -6.73
C GLU A 19 9.27 -0.62 -6.84
N ALA A 20 8.58 -0.52 -7.98
CA ALA A 20 7.35 -1.27 -8.22
C ALA A 20 7.59 -2.79 -8.29
N ASN A 21 8.66 -3.24 -8.94
CA ASN A 21 9.02 -4.65 -9.02
C ASN A 21 9.37 -5.23 -7.65
N LEU A 22 10.11 -4.48 -6.82
CA LEU A 22 10.36 -4.89 -5.44
C LEU A 22 9.04 -5.12 -4.67
N LEU A 23 8.08 -4.19 -4.78
CA LEU A 23 6.79 -4.34 -4.10
C LEU A 23 5.97 -5.52 -4.62
N LEU A 24 6.07 -5.86 -5.91
CA LEU A 24 5.43 -7.04 -6.50
C LEU A 24 6.05 -8.34 -5.96
N GLU A 25 7.37 -8.42 -5.85
CA GLU A 25 8.08 -9.56 -5.26
C GLU A 25 7.68 -9.74 -3.79
N GLU A 26 7.66 -8.65 -3.03
CA GLU A 26 7.27 -8.66 -1.61
C GLU A 26 5.80 -8.99 -1.41
N ALA A 27 4.91 -8.60 -2.33
CA ALA A 27 3.51 -9.03 -2.34
C ALA A 27 3.40 -10.55 -2.50
N ALA A 28 4.15 -11.14 -3.43
CA ALA A 28 4.15 -12.58 -3.65
C ALA A 28 4.65 -13.34 -2.41
N LEU A 29 5.69 -12.83 -1.74
CA LEU A 29 6.18 -13.37 -0.47
C LEU A 29 5.09 -13.29 0.61
N VAL A 30 4.46 -12.12 0.80
CA VAL A 30 3.39 -11.92 1.78
C VAL A 30 2.22 -12.88 1.54
N TYR A 31 1.79 -13.06 0.31
CA TYR A 31 0.71 -13.99 -0.04
C TYR A 31 1.07 -15.46 0.16
N GLY A 32 2.36 -15.79 0.19
CA GLY A 32 2.88 -17.13 0.51
C GLY A 32 2.89 -17.46 2.00
N LEU A 33 2.71 -16.47 2.88
CA LEU A 33 2.76 -16.70 4.32
C LEU A 33 1.51 -17.44 4.83
N ASP A 34 1.71 -18.33 5.81
CA ASP A 34 0.63 -18.93 6.59
C ASP A 34 0.34 -18.07 7.81
N ARG A 35 -0.63 -17.15 7.67
CA ARG A 35 -0.96 -16.14 8.68
C ARG A 35 -2.44 -15.80 8.64
N LYS A 36 -2.99 -15.45 9.81
CA LYS A 36 -4.38 -14.98 9.94
C LYS A 36 -4.65 -13.68 9.15
N GLU A 37 -3.62 -12.87 8.93
CA GLU A 37 -3.74 -11.63 8.16
C GLU A 37 -3.85 -11.88 6.64
N VAL A 38 -3.43 -13.05 6.16
CA VAL A 38 -3.54 -13.45 4.76
C VAL A 38 -4.86 -14.20 4.58
N VAL A 39 -5.87 -13.47 4.12
CA VAL A 39 -7.20 -14.04 3.90
C VAL A 39 -7.19 -14.80 2.58
N ARG A 40 -7.54 -16.08 2.65
CA ARG A 40 -7.63 -16.98 1.50
C ARG A 40 -9.08 -17.22 1.12
N GLU A 41 -9.33 -17.39 -0.17
CA GLU A 41 -10.59 -17.93 -0.65
C GLU A 41 -10.71 -19.43 -0.30
N THR A 42 -11.89 -20.02 -0.51
CA THR A 42 -12.11 -21.45 -0.29
C THR A 42 -11.21 -22.33 -1.17
N SER A 43 -10.71 -21.81 -2.29
CA SER A 43 -9.72 -22.44 -3.17
C SER A 43 -8.31 -22.49 -2.58
N GLY A 44 -8.04 -21.77 -1.48
CA GLY A 44 -6.71 -21.60 -0.90
C GLY A 44 -5.91 -20.43 -1.51
N VAL A 45 -6.40 -19.80 -2.58
CA VAL A 45 -5.78 -18.63 -3.20
C VAL A 45 -5.87 -17.44 -2.23
N ALA A 46 -4.75 -16.74 -2.02
CA ALA A 46 -4.75 -15.54 -1.21
C ALA A 46 -5.53 -14.42 -1.91
N ARG A 47 -6.50 -13.83 -1.21
CA ARG A 47 -7.36 -12.75 -1.70
C ARG A 47 -6.85 -11.37 -1.32
N THR A 48 -6.33 -11.23 -0.10
CA THR A 48 -5.76 -9.98 0.41
C THR A 48 -4.91 -10.28 1.65
N ALA A 49 -3.94 -9.42 1.92
CA ALA A 49 -3.16 -9.45 3.14
C ALA A 49 -3.34 -8.15 3.93
N PHE A 50 -3.90 -8.24 5.14
CA PHE A 50 -4.10 -7.10 6.01
C PHE A 50 -2.81 -6.72 6.74
N ALA A 51 -2.65 -5.43 7.03
CA ALA A 51 -1.60 -4.90 7.89
C ALA A 51 -0.17 -5.33 7.51
N ALA A 52 0.10 -5.57 6.22
CA ALA A 52 1.40 -6.06 5.74
C ALA A 52 2.58 -5.15 6.14
N HIS A 53 2.35 -3.84 6.27
CA HIS A 53 3.31 -2.88 6.81
C HIS A 53 3.83 -3.19 8.23
N THR A 54 3.17 -4.08 8.98
CA THR A 54 3.60 -4.47 10.34
C THR A 54 4.52 -5.70 10.38
N TYR A 55 4.60 -6.45 9.28
CA TYR A 55 5.39 -7.69 9.20
C TYR A 55 6.19 -7.86 7.90
N ASN A 56 6.16 -6.87 7.01
CA ASN A 56 6.96 -6.80 5.80
C ASN A 56 7.62 -5.42 5.69
N GLU A 57 8.94 -5.40 5.54
CA GLU A 57 9.74 -4.17 5.57
C GLU A 57 9.45 -3.25 4.37
N ALA A 58 9.27 -3.81 3.17
CA ALA A 58 8.96 -3.01 1.99
C ALA A 58 7.61 -2.30 2.13
N PHE A 59 6.59 -3.00 2.63
CA PHE A 59 5.29 -2.40 2.91
C PHE A 59 5.29 -1.47 4.12
N SER A 60 6.17 -1.69 5.11
CA SER A 60 6.42 -0.73 6.19
C SER A 60 6.91 0.60 5.64
N ARG A 61 7.94 0.55 4.79
CA ARG A 61 8.49 1.74 4.11
C ARG A 61 7.47 2.41 3.20
N LEU A 62 6.70 1.63 2.44
CA LEU A 62 5.66 2.17 1.56
C LEU A 62 4.59 2.91 2.37
N GLY A 63 4.08 2.30 3.46
CA GLY A 63 3.08 2.89 4.33
C GLY A 63 3.52 4.19 5.02
N CYS A 64 4.84 4.37 5.17
CA CYS A 64 5.45 5.57 5.74
C CYS A 64 6.06 6.53 4.69
N HIS A 65 5.89 6.25 3.39
CA HIS A 65 6.64 6.96 2.36
C HIS A 65 6.13 8.41 2.18
N PRO A 66 7.01 9.44 2.18
CA PRO A 66 6.59 10.84 2.05
C PRO A 66 5.78 11.13 0.79
N ARG A 67 6.12 10.49 -0.34
CA ARG A 67 5.35 10.59 -1.60
C ARG A 67 3.87 10.17 -1.43
N LEU A 68 3.53 9.32 -0.46
CA LEU A 68 2.14 8.96 -0.16
C LEU A 68 1.53 9.81 0.96
N ILE A 69 2.31 10.12 2.00
CA ILE A 69 1.81 10.84 3.18
C ILE A 69 1.61 12.34 2.90
N GLU A 70 2.58 13.00 2.27
CA GLU A 70 2.57 14.46 2.10
C GLU A 70 1.34 14.95 1.31
N PRO A 71 0.94 14.32 0.18
CA PRO A 71 -0.27 14.74 -0.52
C PRO A 71 -1.53 14.59 0.34
N VAL A 72 -1.62 13.54 1.16
CA VAL A 72 -2.79 13.30 2.02
C VAL A 72 -2.84 14.34 3.15
N VAL A 73 -1.70 14.63 3.78
CA VAL A 73 -1.60 15.69 4.80
C VAL A 73 -1.96 17.06 4.21
N GLN A 74 -1.53 17.35 2.97
CA GLN A 74 -1.88 18.59 2.30
C GLN A 74 -3.39 18.71 2.04
N ILE A 75 -4.05 17.61 1.66
CA ILE A 75 -5.49 17.59 1.38
C ILE A 75 -6.32 17.73 2.67
N LEU A 76 -5.91 17.05 3.74
CA LEU A 76 -6.65 17.02 5.00
C LEU A 76 -6.31 18.20 5.92
N GLY A 77 -5.12 18.79 5.79
CA GLY A 77 -4.66 19.90 6.64
C GLY A 77 -4.28 19.49 8.07
N GLU A 78 -4.07 18.20 8.33
CA GLU A 78 -3.78 17.66 9.65
C GLU A 78 -2.82 16.47 9.61
N ALA A 79 -2.30 16.10 10.80
CA ALA A 79 -1.50 14.89 10.95
C ALA A 79 -2.36 13.63 10.75
N VAL A 80 -1.78 12.60 10.14
CA VAL A 80 -2.50 11.38 9.74
C VAL A 80 -1.91 10.13 10.39
N TYR A 81 -2.70 9.07 10.41
CA TYR A 81 -2.26 7.72 10.80
C TYR A 81 -2.81 6.67 9.83
N MET A 82 -2.18 5.50 9.80
CA MET A 82 -2.62 4.38 8.97
C MET A 82 -3.87 3.73 9.58
N HIS A 83 -5.05 4.07 9.07
CA HIS A 83 -6.29 3.43 9.50
C HIS A 83 -6.40 1.98 9.01
N GLN A 84 -6.00 1.72 7.76
CA GLN A 84 -6.08 0.40 7.15
C GLN A 84 -5.04 0.24 6.05
N TYR A 85 -4.42 -0.94 6.01
CA TYR A 85 -3.47 -1.34 4.97
C TYR A 85 -3.88 -2.69 4.41
N LYS A 86 -3.95 -2.80 3.09
CA LYS A 86 -4.21 -4.05 2.37
C LYS A 86 -3.28 -4.17 1.18
N VAL A 87 -2.71 -5.35 1.01
CA VAL A 87 -2.12 -5.83 -0.24
C VAL A 87 -3.17 -6.64 -0.97
#